data_AF-A0A2P4SKL6-F1
#
_entry.id   AF-A0A2P4SKL6-F1
#
_cell.length_a   1.000
_cell.length_b   1.000
_cell.length_c   1.000
_cell.angle_alpha   90.00
_cell.angle_beta   90.00
_cell.angle_gamma   90.00
#
_symmetry.space_group_name_H-M   'P 1'
#
loop_
_entity.id
_entity.type
_entity.pdbx_description
1 polymer ?
#
loop_
_entity_poly.entity_id
_entity_poly.type
_entity_poly.pdbx_seq_one_letter_code
_entity_poly.pdbx_strand_id
1 'polypeptide(L)'
;MGSGGAEKGYRIPAGKGPHAVGCTDLMTGDAAEGSFLRLYYPSCDDTDTEETPWIPDKEYYQGLSDFLNVYRAVGERLFQYYVGSVTCPAKSNAAFKPGEKYPLLVFSHGLGAFRTIYSAICIEMASQGFLVAAVEHRDESASATYFCKKKADSEPEEDRTSGVEKEWIYYRKLRAGEEERCLRHKQVQQRAQECIKALNLILRINSGEDVMNVLNSDFDWNHLKDSVDTSRIAVMGHSFGGATVIESLSKEIRFRCGIALDAWMLPVGDDTYQSSVQQPLLFINSEKFQWASNILKMKKLSSNDTNKKMITIK
;
A
#
# COMPACT_ATOMS: atom_id res chain seq x y z
N MET A 1 -10.45 33.46 29.26
CA MET A 1 -11.07 32.15 29.53
C MET A 1 -10.53 31.19 28.49
N GLY A 2 -9.51 30.40 28.86
CA GLY A 2 -8.93 29.42 27.95
C GLY A 2 -9.87 28.22 27.82
N SER A 3 -10.50 28.08 26.66
CA SER A 3 -11.15 26.83 26.30
C SER A 3 -10.05 25.87 25.83
N GLY A 4 -9.50 25.11 26.79
CA GLY A 4 -8.78 23.89 26.50
C GLY A 4 -9.74 22.91 25.85
N GLY A 5 -9.83 22.95 24.51
CA GLY A 5 -10.45 21.90 23.73
C GLY A 5 -9.57 20.67 23.88
N ALA A 6 -10.04 19.67 24.62
CA ALA A 6 -9.39 18.38 24.69
C ALA A 6 -9.29 17.80 23.26
N GLU A 7 -8.09 17.75 22.70
CA GLU A 7 -7.80 16.98 21.49
C GLU A 7 -8.15 15.52 21.77
N LYS A 8 -9.37 15.10 21.39
CA LYS A 8 -9.68 13.68 21.19
C LYS A 8 -9.04 13.24 19.87
N GLY A 9 -7.71 13.33 19.77
CA GLY A 9 -6.99 13.00 18.56
C GLY A 9 -6.66 11.52 18.52
N TYR A 10 -7.36 10.74 17.71
CA TYR A 10 -6.83 9.44 17.29
C TYR A 10 -5.52 9.69 16.53
N ARG A 11 -4.38 9.37 17.15
CA ARG A 11 -3.06 9.55 16.53
C ARG A 11 -2.53 8.20 16.05
N ILE A 12 -2.00 8.18 14.83
CA ILE A 12 -1.19 7.09 14.35
C ILE A 12 0.13 7.11 15.13
N PRO A 13 0.60 5.97 15.69
CA PRO A 13 1.86 5.96 16.43
C PRO A 13 3.05 6.26 15.52
N ALA A 14 4.02 7.01 16.03
CA ALA A 14 5.32 7.15 15.39
C ALA A 14 6.08 5.82 15.41
N GLY A 15 7.03 5.67 14.48
CA GLY A 15 7.94 4.54 14.45
C GLY A 15 8.85 4.54 15.67
N LYS A 16 9.19 3.34 16.16
CA LYS A 16 10.04 3.14 17.35
C LYS A 16 11.51 2.89 17.02
N GLY A 17 11.83 2.79 15.74
CA GLY A 17 13.21 2.62 15.28
C GLY A 17 14.03 3.90 15.35
N PRO A 18 15.34 3.81 15.08
CA PRO A 18 16.27 4.92 15.23
C PRO A 18 16.22 5.96 14.09
N HIS A 19 15.51 5.68 13.00
CA HIS A 19 15.44 6.59 11.85
C HIS A 19 14.18 7.46 11.91
N ALA A 20 14.33 8.76 11.62
CA ALA A 20 13.20 9.58 11.19
C ALA A 20 12.63 9.06 9.86
N VAL A 21 11.33 9.27 9.65
CA VAL A 21 10.61 8.71 8.51
C VAL A 21 10.07 9.83 7.63
N GLY A 22 10.43 9.79 6.35
CA GLY A 22 9.82 10.58 5.29
C GLY A 22 8.76 9.75 4.54
N CYS A 23 7.85 10.43 3.86
CA CYS A 23 6.99 9.78 2.88
C CYS A 23 6.72 10.64 1.65
N THR A 24 6.51 9.98 0.51
CA THR A 24 6.15 10.61 -0.77
C THR A 24 5.27 9.67 -1.58
N ASP A 25 4.49 10.20 -2.52
CA ASP A 25 3.68 9.41 -3.44
C ASP A 25 4.31 9.40 -4.84
N LEU A 26 4.34 8.23 -5.46
CA LEU A 26 4.85 8.02 -6.82
C LEU A 26 3.76 7.44 -7.71
N MET A 27 3.41 8.15 -8.78
CA MET A 27 2.56 7.63 -9.84
C MET A 27 3.29 7.70 -11.18
N THR A 28 3.23 6.63 -11.95
CA THR A 28 3.79 6.58 -13.30
C THR A 28 2.72 6.21 -14.32
N GLY A 29 2.90 6.66 -15.57
CA GLY A 29 1.95 6.43 -16.66
C GLY A 29 0.76 7.39 -16.63
N ASP A 30 0.12 7.56 -17.79
CA ASP A 30 -1.06 8.41 -18.01
C ASP A 30 -2.38 7.61 -18.07
N ALA A 31 -2.32 6.34 -17.68
CA ALA A 31 -3.43 5.39 -17.73
C ALA A 31 -3.44 4.47 -16.51
N ALA A 32 -4.51 3.68 -16.37
CA ALA A 32 -4.73 2.80 -15.22
C ALA A 32 -3.67 1.70 -15.05
N GLU A 33 -2.92 1.37 -16.10
CA GLU A 33 -1.87 0.33 -16.11
C GLU A 33 -0.58 0.74 -15.38
N GLY A 34 -0.46 2.03 -15.08
CA GLY A 34 0.65 2.66 -14.37
C GLY A 34 0.80 2.22 -12.91
N SER A 35 1.98 2.39 -12.33
CA SER A 35 2.22 2.10 -10.92
C SER A 35 1.78 3.26 -10.05
N PHE A 36 1.24 2.98 -8.86
CA PHE A 36 0.99 3.98 -7.83
C PHE A 36 1.28 3.41 -6.46
N LEU A 37 2.09 4.13 -5.71
CA LEU A 37 2.52 3.72 -4.40
C LEU A 37 2.80 4.93 -3.52
N ARG A 38 2.68 4.72 -2.22
CA ARG A 38 3.28 5.59 -1.21
C ARG A 38 4.60 4.96 -0.76
N LEU A 39 5.68 5.72 -0.87
CA LEU A 39 6.97 5.32 -0.35
C LEU A 39 7.15 5.88 1.07
N TYR A 40 7.51 5.03 2.02
CA TYR A 40 8.01 5.42 3.33
C TYR A 40 9.49 5.04 3.41
N TYR A 41 10.33 5.92 3.93
CA TYR A 41 11.77 5.75 3.89
C TYR A 41 12.47 6.46 5.06
N PRO A 42 13.68 6.01 5.45
CA PRO A 42 14.55 6.76 6.35
C PRO A 42 14.86 8.14 5.78
N SER A 43 14.51 9.20 6.50
CA SER A 43 14.77 10.59 6.09
C SER A 43 15.85 11.24 6.95
N CYS A 44 16.40 12.34 6.45
CA CYS A 44 17.14 13.28 7.27
C CYS A 44 16.22 13.91 8.33
N ASP A 45 16.81 14.30 9.46
CA ASP A 45 16.10 15.04 10.51
C ASP A 45 15.83 16.46 10.03
N ASP A 46 14.64 16.67 9.45
CA ASP A 46 14.21 17.98 8.99
C ASP A 46 13.04 18.48 9.84
N THR A 47 13.24 19.55 10.61
CA THR A 47 12.20 20.11 11.49
C THR A 47 11.16 20.95 10.75
N ASP A 48 11.41 21.29 9.48
CA ASP A 48 10.65 22.30 8.75
C ASP A 48 9.59 21.70 7.82
N THR A 49 9.56 20.37 7.68
CA THR A 49 8.59 19.65 6.83
C THR A 49 7.33 19.26 7.60
N GLU A 50 6.18 19.58 7.03
CA GLU A 50 4.87 19.25 7.61
C GLU A 50 4.60 17.73 7.59
N GLU A 51 3.82 17.27 8.58
CA GLU A 51 3.31 15.90 8.60
C GLU A 51 2.29 15.70 7.47
N THR A 52 2.36 14.55 6.79
CA THR A 52 1.47 14.28 5.66
C THR A 52 0.03 13.95 6.12
N PRO A 53 -1.02 14.48 5.47
CA PRO A 53 -2.38 14.04 5.70
C PRO A 53 -2.53 12.52 5.55
N TRP A 54 -3.24 11.87 6.47
CA TRP A 54 -3.40 10.42 6.43
C TRP A 54 -4.24 9.96 5.23
N ILE A 55 -5.37 10.64 4.96
CA ILE A 55 -6.23 10.40 3.79
C ILE A 55 -6.30 11.71 2.98
N PRO A 56 -5.64 11.79 1.82
CA PRO A 56 -5.34 13.08 1.18
C PRO A 56 -6.48 13.68 0.36
N ASP A 57 -7.42 12.86 -0.12
CA ASP A 57 -8.50 13.29 -1.02
C ASP A 57 -9.87 12.82 -0.52
N LYS A 58 -10.91 13.61 -0.79
CA LYS A 58 -12.28 13.35 -0.31
C LYS A 58 -12.91 12.09 -0.92
N GLU A 59 -12.51 11.74 -2.14
CA GLU A 59 -13.03 10.59 -2.88
C GLU A 59 -12.66 9.26 -2.20
N TYR A 60 -11.57 9.22 -1.42
CA TYR A 60 -11.29 8.08 -0.55
C TYR A 60 -12.36 7.91 0.54
N TYR A 61 -12.88 9.00 1.13
CA TYR A 61 -14.00 8.92 2.07
C TYR A 61 -15.29 8.46 1.39
N GLN A 62 -15.53 8.89 0.15
CA GLN A 62 -16.67 8.43 -0.65
C GLN A 62 -16.54 6.92 -0.95
N GLY A 63 -15.35 6.45 -1.34
CA GLY A 63 -15.08 5.04 -1.57
C GLY A 63 -15.19 4.18 -0.31
N LEU A 64 -14.78 4.68 0.85
CA LEU A 64 -15.01 4.02 2.14
C LEU A 64 -16.50 3.93 2.46
N SER A 65 -17.26 4.98 2.18
CA SER A 65 -18.71 5.01 2.34
C SER A 65 -19.39 3.95 1.47
N ASP A 66 -18.99 3.85 0.20
CA ASP A 66 -19.52 2.83 -0.71
C ASP A 66 -19.22 1.42 -0.24
N PHE A 67 -17.99 1.16 0.20
CA PHE A 67 -17.55 -0.14 0.71
C PHE A 67 -18.34 -0.57 1.95
N LEU A 68 -18.59 0.37 2.87
CA LEU A 68 -19.33 0.14 4.12
C LEU A 68 -20.86 0.22 3.95
N ASN A 69 -21.35 0.41 2.71
CA ASN A 69 -22.78 0.59 2.40
C ASN A 69 -23.44 1.77 3.14
N VAL A 70 -22.69 2.86 3.34
CA VAL A 70 -23.18 4.13 3.88
C VAL A 70 -23.45 5.09 2.72
N TYR A 71 -24.51 5.91 2.81
CA TYR A 71 -24.81 6.92 1.80
C TYR A 71 -23.64 7.91 1.65
N ARG A 72 -23.11 8.06 0.42
CA ARG A 72 -21.85 8.78 0.12
C ARG A 72 -21.74 10.14 0.82
N ALA A 73 -22.74 11.01 0.70
CA ALA A 73 -22.65 12.36 1.26
C ALA A 73 -22.66 12.38 2.80
N VAL A 74 -23.31 11.40 3.43
CA VAL A 74 -23.31 11.26 4.90
C VAL A 74 -21.99 10.65 5.34
N GLY A 75 -21.55 9.57 4.71
CA GLY A 75 -20.30 8.89 5.04
C GLY A 75 -19.07 9.79 4.82
N GLU A 76 -18.99 10.52 3.71
CA GLU A 76 -17.92 11.50 3.44
C GLU A 76 -17.79 12.51 4.59
N ARG A 77 -18.91 13.15 4.98
CA ARG A 77 -18.92 14.12 6.08
C ARG A 77 -18.52 13.50 7.41
N LEU A 78 -18.98 12.28 7.70
CA LEU A 78 -18.62 11.57 8.92
C LEU A 78 -17.12 11.25 8.94
N PHE A 79 -16.58 10.65 7.89
CA PHE A 79 -15.15 10.33 7.82
C PHE A 79 -14.29 11.58 7.86
N GLN A 80 -14.64 12.61 7.09
CA GLN A 80 -13.92 13.88 7.10
C GLN A 80 -13.92 14.52 8.50
N TYR A 81 -15.04 14.44 9.23
CA TYR A 81 -15.13 14.95 10.60
C TYR A 81 -14.25 14.18 11.59
N TYR A 82 -14.20 12.85 11.50
CA TYR A 82 -13.48 12.02 12.47
C TYR A 82 -12.00 11.84 12.17
N VAL A 83 -11.62 11.76 10.89
CA VAL A 83 -10.27 11.40 10.45
C VAL A 83 -9.65 12.38 9.45
N GLY A 84 -10.40 13.39 9.00
CA GLY A 84 -9.92 14.33 7.98
C GLY A 84 -8.78 15.25 8.41
N SER A 85 -8.63 15.47 9.73
CA SER A 85 -7.49 16.21 10.31
C SER A 85 -6.38 15.30 10.83
N VAL A 86 -6.51 13.97 10.68
CA VAL A 86 -5.49 13.04 11.17
C VAL A 86 -4.30 13.06 10.21
N THR A 87 -3.13 13.34 10.76
CA THR A 87 -1.86 13.26 10.07
C THR A 87 -1.18 11.92 10.30
N CYS A 88 -0.33 11.56 9.35
CA CYS A 88 0.60 10.45 9.45
C CYS A 88 1.92 11.00 10.03
N PRO A 89 2.52 10.38 11.06
CA PRO A 89 3.79 10.82 11.64
C PRO A 89 4.98 10.43 10.74
N ALA A 90 4.94 10.90 9.50
CA ALA A 90 5.99 10.82 8.49
C ALA A 90 6.03 12.16 7.75
N LYS A 91 7.23 12.66 7.49
CA LYS A 91 7.46 13.99 6.94
C LYS A 91 7.28 13.99 5.42
N SER A 92 6.42 14.86 4.92
CA SER A 92 6.12 14.92 3.49
C SER A 92 7.35 15.36 2.69
N ASN A 93 7.77 14.56 1.71
CA ASN A 93 8.89 14.85 0.81
C ASN A 93 10.21 15.22 1.50
N ALA A 94 10.40 14.81 2.76
CA ALA A 94 11.65 15.05 3.48
C ALA A 94 12.85 14.43 2.75
N ALA A 95 14.01 15.07 2.86
CA ALA A 95 15.21 14.59 2.20
C ALA A 95 15.53 13.14 2.60
N PHE A 96 15.75 12.28 1.60
CA PHE A 96 16.13 10.89 1.81
C PHE A 96 17.49 10.80 2.53
N LYS A 97 17.65 9.90 3.50
CA LYS A 97 18.90 9.70 4.25
C LYS A 97 19.91 8.88 3.43
N PRO A 98 20.99 9.50 2.89
CA PRO A 98 21.96 8.80 2.04
C PRO A 98 22.96 7.98 2.87
N GLY A 99 23.77 7.17 2.19
CA GLY A 99 24.97 6.52 2.77
C GLY A 99 24.80 5.06 3.17
N GLU A 100 23.58 4.50 3.11
CA GLU A 100 23.31 3.09 3.38
C GLU A 100 22.42 2.48 2.29
N LYS A 101 22.56 1.15 2.10
CA LYS A 101 21.63 0.37 1.29
C LYS A 101 20.58 -0.26 2.17
N TYR A 102 19.33 0.12 1.96
CA TYR A 102 18.22 -0.34 2.78
C TYR A 102 17.52 -1.55 2.13
N PRO A 103 17.03 -2.52 2.92
CA PRO A 103 16.12 -3.54 2.43
C PRO A 103 14.81 -2.92 1.90
N LEU A 104 14.23 -3.55 0.88
CA LEU A 104 12.97 -3.12 0.28
C LEU A 104 11.81 -4.00 0.76
N LEU A 105 10.73 -3.37 1.19
CA LEU A 105 9.45 -3.99 1.51
C LEU A 105 8.37 -3.47 0.57
N VAL A 106 7.76 -4.35 -0.23
CA VAL A 106 6.54 -4.01 -0.99
C VAL A 106 5.33 -4.36 -0.12
N PHE A 107 4.46 -3.38 0.13
CA PHE A 107 3.28 -3.55 0.98
C PHE A 107 1.99 -3.55 0.15
N SER A 108 1.07 -4.47 0.47
CA SER A 108 -0.19 -4.70 -0.24
C SER A 108 -1.40 -4.57 0.70
N HIS A 109 -2.35 -3.68 0.36
CA HIS A 109 -3.48 -3.33 1.25
C HIS A 109 -4.61 -4.39 1.29
N GLY A 110 -5.55 -4.28 2.22
CA GLY A 110 -6.76 -5.12 2.26
C GLY A 110 -7.83 -4.69 1.24
N LEU A 111 -8.88 -5.51 1.09
CA LEU A 111 -10.08 -5.14 0.33
C LEU A 111 -10.75 -3.90 0.97
N GLY A 112 -11.16 -2.92 0.16
CA GLY A 112 -11.75 -1.66 0.64
C GLY A 112 -10.74 -0.70 1.30
N ALA A 113 -9.44 -1.05 1.34
CA ALA A 113 -8.40 -0.14 1.77
C ALA A 113 -7.70 0.52 0.56
N PHE A 114 -6.64 1.28 0.81
CA PHE A 114 -5.80 1.94 -0.19
C PHE A 114 -4.42 2.25 0.44
N ARG A 115 -3.49 2.85 -0.31
CA ARG A 115 -2.05 2.88 0.05
C ARG A 115 -1.70 3.52 1.39
N THR A 116 -2.55 4.38 1.92
CA THR A 116 -2.25 5.18 3.13
C THR A 116 -2.78 4.56 4.43
N ILE A 117 -3.70 3.59 4.37
CA ILE A 117 -4.38 3.04 5.56
C ILE A 117 -3.43 2.29 6.51
N TYR A 118 -2.32 1.75 6.01
CA TYR A 118 -1.37 0.95 6.79
C TYR A 118 -0.12 1.74 7.22
N SER A 119 -0.25 3.07 7.33
CA SER A 119 0.84 3.97 7.68
C SER A 119 1.55 3.56 8.97
N ALA A 120 0.84 3.15 10.02
CA ALA A 120 1.46 2.70 11.28
C ALA A 120 2.52 1.58 11.08
N ILE A 121 2.20 0.58 10.24
CA ILE A 121 3.11 -0.54 9.94
C ILE A 121 4.23 -0.06 9.02
N CYS A 122 3.90 0.72 7.99
CA CYS A 122 4.89 1.18 7.03
C CYS A 122 5.91 2.14 7.66
N ILE A 123 5.47 3.02 8.56
CA ILE A 123 6.33 3.92 9.34
C ILE A 123 7.20 3.14 10.31
N GLU A 124 6.65 2.16 11.04
CA GLU A 124 7.46 1.33 11.94
C GLU A 124 8.59 0.66 11.15
N MET A 125 8.27 0.00 10.02
CA MET A 125 9.29 -0.64 9.19
C MET A 125 10.31 0.38 8.63
N ALA A 126 9.87 1.54 8.18
CA ALA A 126 10.77 2.59 7.70
C ALA A 126 11.68 3.13 8.81
N SER A 127 11.17 3.31 10.03
CA SER A 127 11.95 3.74 11.19
C SER A 127 13.03 2.72 11.59
N GLN A 128 12.83 1.45 11.25
CA GLN A 128 13.80 0.36 11.42
C GLN A 128 14.77 0.22 10.23
N GLY A 129 14.75 1.16 9.27
CA GLY A 129 15.68 1.18 8.15
C GLY A 129 15.21 0.43 6.90
N PHE A 130 13.91 0.29 6.65
CA PHE A 130 13.38 -0.26 5.39
C PHE A 130 12.93 0.83 4.43
N LEU A 131 13.13 0.65 3.12
CA LEU A 131 12.28 1.33 2.13
C LEU A 131 10.96 0.54 2.03
N VAL A 132 9.83 1.21 2.23
CA VAL A 132 8.51 0.58 2.16
C VAL A 132 7.69 1.18 1.04
N ALA A 133 7.41 0.41 -0.01
CA ALA A 133 6.56 0.78 -1.13
C ALA A 133 5.15 0.21 -0.94
N ALA A 134 4.24 1.01 -0.39
CA ALA A 134 2.83 0.64 -0.21
C ALA A 134 2.05 0.88 -1.51
N VAL A 135 1.69 -0.21 -2.20
CA VAL A 135 1.04 -0.17 -3.52
C VAL A 135 -0.44 0.16 -3.38
N GLU A 136 -0.95 1.05 -4.24
CA GLU A 136 -2.39 1.21 -4.46
C GLU A 136 -2.83 0.35 -5.64
N HIS A 137 -3.74 -0.59 -5.38
CA HIS A 137 -4.16 -1.57 -6.38
C HIS A 137 -5.30 -1.05 -7.27
N ARG A 138 -5.22 -1.32 -8.58
CA ARG A 138 -6.17 -0.82 -9.61
C ARG A 138 -7.09 -1.93 -10.12
N ASP A 139 -7.21 -2.97 -9.31
CA ASP A 139 -8.05 -4.14 -9.57
C ASP A 139 -9.50 -3.96 -9.09
N GLU A 140 -9.90 -2.72 -8.79
CA GLU A 140 -11.19 -2.36 -8.19
C GLU A 140 -11.42 -2.99 -6.81
N SER A 141 -10.36 -3.44 -6.11
CA SER A 141 -10.42 -3.87 -4.71
C SER A 141 -10.25 -2.71 -3.73
N ALA A 142 -9.60 -1.63 -4.13
CA ALA A 142 -9.47 -0.43 -3.32
C ALA A 142 -10.82 0.27 -3.16
N SER A 143 -11.06 0.91 -2.00
CA SER A 143 -12.29 1.69 -1.79
C SER A 143 -12.45 2.78 -2.85
N ALA A 144 -11.34 3.47 -3.13
CA ALA A 144 -11.13 4.33 -4.27
C ALA A 144 -9.64 4.30 -4.64
N THR A 145 -9.33 4.58 -5.89
CA THR A 145 -7.99 4.89 -6.40
C THR A 145 -8.17 5.84 -7.58
N TYR A 146 -7.11 6.48 -8.04
CA TYR A 146 -7.14 7.24 -9.28
C TYR A 146 -5.92 6.96 -10.16
N PHE A 147 -6.02 7.41 -11.40
CA PHE A 147 -4.91 7.66 -12.31
C PHE A 147 -5.08 9.04 -12.93
N CYS A 148 -4.04 9.49 -13.63
CA CYS A 148 -3.89 10.86 -14.05
C CYS A 148 -3.90 10.94 -15.58
N LYS A 149 -4.90 11.59 -16.17
CA LYS A 149 -4.96 11.84 -17.63
C LYS A 149 -4.37 13.21 -17.95
N LYS A 150 -3.67 13.31 -19.08
CA LYS A 150 -3.26 14.61 -19.63
C LYS A 150 -4.52 15.38 -20.06
N LYS A 151 -4.69 16.61 -19.58
CA LYS A 151 -5.75 17.50 -20.08
C LYS A 151 -5.53 17.75 -21.57
N ALA A 152 -6.60 17.73 -22.37
CA ALA A 152 -6.52 18.04 -23.79
C ALA A 152 -6.19 19.54 -23.99
N ASP A 153 -5.44 19.88 -25.04
CA ASP A 153 -4.97 21.25 -25.36
C ASP A 153 -6.11 22.28 -25.60
N SER A 154 -7.38 21.85 -25.58
CA SER A 154 -8.57 22.66 -25.88
C SER A 154 -9.22 23.34 -24.67
N GLU A 155 -8.69 23.18 -23.46
CA GLU A 155 -9.27 23.80 -22.24
C GLU A 155 -8.67 25.18 -21.91
N PRO A 156 -9.49 26.12 -21.39
CA PRO A 156 -9.07 27.50 -21.13
C PRO A 156 -7.93 27.62 -20.11
N GLU A 157 -7.03 28.58 -20.33
CA GLU A 157 -5.73 28.69 -19.64
C GLU A 157 -5.79 28.87 -18.11
N GLU A 158 -6.95 29.26 -17.56
CA GLU A 158 -7.13 29.59 -16.14
C GLU A 158 -7.17 28.35 -15.21
N ASP A 159 -7.35 27.13 -15.75
CA ASP A 159 -7.47 25.88 -14.98
C ASP A 159 -6.22 24.98 -15.04
N ARG A 160 -5.06 25.58 -15.36
CA ARG A 160 -3.75 24.90 -15.56
C ARG A 160 -2.92 24.70 -14.29
N THR A 161 -3.49 24.89 -13.11
CA THR A 161 -2.73 24.83 -11.83
C THR A 161 -2.19 23.43 -11.49
N SER A 162 -2.72 22.39 -12.12
CA SER A 162 -2.01 21.13 -12.36
C SER A 162 -2.46 20.59 -13.72
N GLY A 163 -1.56 20.37 -14.67
CA GLY A 163 -1.88 19.99 -16.06
C GLY A 163 -2.48 18.57 -16.23
N VAL A 164 -3.08 18.02 -15.18
CA VAL A 164 -3.45 16.61 -15.04
C VAL A 164 -4.81 16.48 -14.36
N GLU A 165 -5.72 15.71 -14.96
CA GLU A 165 -7.03 15.40 -14.39
C GLU A 165 -7.02 14.03 -13.70
N LYS A 166 -7.54 13.93 -12.47
CA LYS A 166 -7.66 12.66 -11.74
C LYS A 166 -8.92 11.92 -12.17
N GLU A 167 -8.76 10.73 -12.75
CA GLU A 167 -9.86 9.81 -13.04
C GLU A 167 -9.97 8.75 -11.94
N TRP A 168 -11.10 8.73 -11.24
CA TRP A 168 -11.33 7.88 -10.08
C TRP A 168 -11.94 6.53 -10.45
N ILE A 169 -11.37 5.47 -9.87
CA ILE A 169 -11.85 4.09 -9.92
C ILE A 169 -12.29 3.72 -8.50
N TYR A 170 -13.54 3.27 -8.36
CA TYR A 170 -14.13 2.92 -7.06
C TYR A 170 -14.23 1.40 -6.88
N TYR A 171 -14.38 0.98 -5.63
CA TYR A 171 -14.58 -0.42 -5.28
C TYR A 171 -15.72 -1.08 -6.07
N ARG A 172 -15.43 -2.18 -6.75
CA ARG A 172 -16.44 -3.00 -7.42
C ARG A 172 -17.07 -4.01 -6.46
N LYS A 173 -18.35 -3.78 -6.15
CA LYS A 173 -19.19 -4.75 -5.43
C LYS A 173 -19.42 -6.01 -6.27
N LEU A 174 -19.50 -7.15 -5.59
CA LEU A 174 -19.90 -8.40 -6.21
C LEU A 174 -21.31 -8.26 -6.80
N ARG A 175 -21.49 -8.59 -8.07
CA ARG A 175 -22.80 -8.51 -8.74
C ARG A 175 -23.66 -9.72 -8.39
N ALA A 176 -24.98 -9.56 -8.45
CA ALA A 176 -25.90 -10.68 -8.24
C ALA A 176 -25.63 -11.81 -9.25
N GLY A 177 -25.42 -13.04 -8.76
CA GLY A 177 -25.10 -14.21 -9.57
C GLY A 177 -23.63 -14.35 -9.99
N GLU A 178 -22.76 -13.41 -9.62
CA GLU A 178 -21.32 -13.51 -9.89
C GLU A 178 -20.61 -14.41 -8.87
N GLU A 179 -19.74 -15.31 -9.35
CA GLU A 179 -18.94 -16.15 -8.46
C GLU A 179 -17.78 -15.35 -7.86
N GLU A 180 -17.83 -15.12 -6.54
CA GLU A 180 -16.83 -14.32 -5.83
C GLU A 180 -15.41 -14.85 -6.02
N ARG A 181 -15.23 -16.17 -5.94
CA ARG A 181 -13.90 -16.78 -6.07
C ARG A 181 -13.25 -16.44 -7.42
N CYS A 182 -14.00 -16.54 -8.52
CA CYS A 182 -13.50 -16.23 -9.86
C CYS A 182 -13.08 -14.76 -9.99
N LEU A 183 -13.89 -13.82 -9.46
CA LEU A 183 -13.55 -12.40 -9.44
C LEU A 183 -12.29 -12.14 -8.60
N ARG A 184 -12.30 -12.60 -7.34
CA ARG A 184 -11.21 -12.35 -6.41
C ARG A 184 -9.91 -13.01 -6.85
N HIS A 185 -9.99 -14.17 -7.51
CA HIS A 185 -8.83 -14.81 -8.10
C HIS A 185 -8.22 -13.94 -9.21
N LYS A 186 -9.01 -13.44 -10.16
CA LYS A 186 -8.50 -12.51 -11.19
C LYS A 186 -7.84 -11.27 -10.57
N GLN A 187 -8.47 -10.71 -9.54
CA GLN A 187 -7.95 -9.59 -8.76
C GLN A 187 -6.60 -9.92 -8.11
N VAL A 188 -6.45 -11.05 -7.40
CA VAL A 188 -5.17 -11.39 -6.75
C VAL A 188 -4.03 -11.55 -7.76
N GLN A 189 -4.33 -12.08 -8.96
CA GLN A 189 -3.37 -12.21 -10.05
C GLN A 189 -2.88 -10.84 -10.52
N GLN A 190 -3.79 -9.88 -10.71
CA GLN A 190 -3.47 -8.49 -11.04
C GLN A 190 -2.66 -7.81 -9.93
N ARG A 191 -3.08 -7.96 -8.67
CA ARG A 191 -2.40 -7.36 -7.52
C ARG A 191 -0.96 -7.84 -7.37
N ALA A 192 -0.71 -9.13 -7.62
CA ALA A 192 0.66 -9.67 -7.63
C ALA A 192 1.51 -9.04 -8.74
N GLN A 193 0.93 -8.84 -9.93
CA GLN A 193 1.59 -8.15 -11.04
C GLN A 193 1.89 -6.68 -10.70
N GLU A 194 0.98 -5.99 -10.01
CA GLU A 194 1.18 -4.61 -9.55
C GLU A 194 2.30 -4.52 -8.50
N CYS A 195 2.39 -5.48 -7.57
CA CYS A 195 3.53 -5.57 -6.65
C CYS A 195 4.87 -5.80 -7.39
N ILE A 196 4.89 -6.65 -8.41
CA ILE A 196 6.08 -6.88 -9.26
C ILE A 196 6.43 -5.63 -10.09
N LYS A 197 5.43 -4.92 -10.60
CA LYS A 197 5.61 -3.63 -11.30
C LYS A 197 6.20 -2.57 -10.36
N ALA A 198 5.70 -2.47 -9.13
CA ALA A 198 6.24 -1.55 -8.12
C ALA A 198 7.68 -1.91 -7.75
N LEU A 199 7.98 -3.20 -7.55
CA LEU A 199 9.35 -3.69 -7.36
C LEU A 199 10.26 -3.27 -8.52
N ASN A 200 9.86 -3.55 -9.76
CA ASN A 200 10.64 -3.18 -10.95
C ASN A 200 10.85 -1.67 -11.04
N LEU A 201 9.84 -0.88 -10.70
CA LEU A 201 9.93 0.57 -10.69
C LEU A 201 10.97 1.09 -9.70
N ILE A 202 10.95 0.61 -8.46
CA ILE A 202 11.93 1.00 -7.45
C ILE A 202 13.35 0.55 -7.86
N LEU A 203 13.49 -0.64 -8.46
CA LEU A 203 14.80 -1.11 -8.94
C LEU A 203 15.35 -0.30 -10.12
N ARG A 204 14.48 0.19 -11.01
CA ARG A 204 14.85 1.11 -12.10
C ARG A 204 15.38 2.44 -11.55
N ILE A 205 14.65 3.05 -10.62
CA ILE A 205 15.10 4.27 -9.93
C ILE A 205 16.44 4.01 -9.22
N ASN A 206 16.56 2.88 -8.52
CA ASN A 206 17.81 2.49 -7.86
C ASN A 206 18.99 2.34 -8.86
N SER A 207 18.75 1.93 -10.10
CA SER A 207 19.79 1.86 -11.14
C SER A 207 20.17 3.22 -11.75
N GLY A 208 19.52 4.31 -11.32
CA GLY A 208 19.72 5.67 -11.81
C GLY A 208 18.91 6.01 -13.06
N GLU A 209 17.85 5.24 -13.34
CA GLU A 209 16.91 5.60 -14.39
C GLU A 209 16.02 6.75 -13.92
N ASP A 210 15.89 7.78 -14.76
CA ASP A 210 14.99 8.91 -14.50
C ASP A 210 13.53 8.46 -14.71
N VAL A 211 12.72 8.62 -13.66
CA VAL A 211 11.32 8.21 -13.65
C VAL A 211 10.47 9.44 -13.45
N MET A 212 9.64 9.73 -14.45
CA MET A 212 8.66 10.81 -14.39
C MET A 212 7.55 10.45 -13.39
N ASN A 213 7.47 11.20 -12.29
CA ASN A 213 6.35 11.15 -11.35
C ASN A 213 5.23 12.09 -11.82
N VAL A 214 4.07 11.55 -12.17
CA VAL A 214 2.93 12.32 -12.69
C VAL A 214 2.32 13.26 -11.63
N LEU A 215 2.59 13.02 -10.34
CA LEU A 215 2.07 13.84 -9.25
C LEU A 215 2.88 15.13 -9.00
N ASN A 216 3.96 15.38 -9.75
CA ASN A 216 4.84 16.55 -9.60
C ASN A 216 5.23 16.83 -8.13
N SER A 217 5.79 15.82 -7.47
CA SER A 217 6.27 15.92 -6.09
C SER A 217 7.65 16.59 -6.02
N ASP A 218 7.89 17.38 -4.97
CA ASP A 218 9.21 18.01 -4.68
C ASP A 218 10.31 17.03 -4.25
N PHE A 219 10.02 15.73 -4.27
CA PHE A 219 10.95 14.70 -3.84
C PHE A 219 11.91 14.34 -4.96
N ASP A 220 13.21 14.51 -4.73
CA ASP A 220 14.24 14.16 -5.72
C ASP A 220 14.53 12.65 -5.72
N TRP A 221 13.97 11.96 -6.72
CA TRP A 221 14.12 10.52 -6.93
C TRP A 221 15.57 10.09 -7.21
N ASN A 222 16.46 11.01 -7.60
CA ASN A 222 17.87 10.68 -7.82
C ASN A 222 18.58 10.25 -6.53
N HIS A 223 18.07 10.67 -5.36
CA HIS A 223 18.61 10.22 -4.07
C HIS A 223 18.38 8.73 -3.78
N LEU A 224 17.45 8.08 -4.50
CA LEU A 224 17.25 6.64 -4.39
C LEU A 224 18.24 5.83 -5.24
N LYS A 225 19.06 6.46 -6.07
CA LYS A 225 20.11 5.78 -6.82
C LYS A 225 21.07 5.06 -5.87
N ASP A 226 21.36 3.80 -6.16
CA ASP A 226 22.25 2.93 -5.38
C ASP A 226 21.88 2.78 -3.89
N SER A 227 20.62 3.04 -3.53
CA SER A 227 20.11 3.04 -2.14
C SER A 227 19.41 1.75 -1.70
N VAL A 228 19.09 0.84 -2.62
CA VAL A 228 18.35 -0.39 -2.35
C VAL A 228 19.30 -1.58 -2.29
N ASP A 229 19.21 -2.35 -1.19
CA ASP A 229 19.83 -3.66 -1.10
C ASP A 229 19.00 -4.70 -1.87
N THR A 230 19.39 -4.94 -3.12
CA THR A 230 18.68 -5.84 -4.04
C THR A 230 18.72 -7.30 -3.62
N SER A 231 19.52 -7.66 -2.61
CA SER A 231 19.54 -9.01 -2.03
C SER A 231 18.48 -9.19 -0.93
N ARG A 232 17.96 -8.10 -0.35
CA ARG A 232 17.00 -8.09 0.76
C ARG A 232 15.69 -7.42 0.37
N ILE A 233 14.84 -8.19 -0.32
CA ILE A 233 13.54 -7.72 -0.81
C ILE A 233 12.43 -8.62 -0.25
N ALA A 234 11.41 -8.03 0.37
CA ALA A 234 10.29 -8.73 0.98
C ALA A 234 8.95 -8.19 0.49
N VAL A 235 7.89 -8.99 0.65
CA VAL A 235 6.50 -8.57 0.39
C VAL A 235 5.65 -8.80 1.64
N MET A 236 4.85 -7.80 2.02
CA MET A 236 3.93 -7.87 3.16
C MET A 236 2.55 -7.40 2.74
N GLY A 237 1.50 -7.92 3.38
CA GLY A 237 0.17 -7.43 3.11
C GLY A 237 -0.88 -7.95 4.09
N HIS A 238 -1.99 -7.22 4.17
CA HIS A 238 -3.07 -7.50 5.11
C HIS A 238 -4.35 -7.99 4.43
N SER A 239 -5.03 -8.98 5.00
CA SER A 239 -6.31 -9.51 4.52
C SER A 239 -6.19 -9.97 3.07
N PHE A 240 -6.85 -9.29 2.13
CA PHE A 240 -6.65 -9.56 0.70
C PHE A 240 -5.17 -9.37 0.31
N GLY A 241 -4.47 -8.39 0.85
CA GLY A 241 -3.02 -8.22 0.68
C GLY A 241 -2.20 -9.40 1.17
N GLY A 242 -2.69 -10.16 2.16
CA GLY A 242 -2.06 -11.42 2.57
C GLY A 242 -2.18 -12.52 1.51
N ALA A 243 -3.27 -12.56 0.74
CA ALA A 243 -3.37 -13.41 -0.45
C ALA A 243 -2.41 -12.95 -1.55
N THR A 244 -2.28 -11.63 -1.74
CA THR A 244 -1.34 -11.05 -2.70
C THR A 244 0.11 -11.37 -2.36
N VAL A 245 0.50 -11.38 -1.09
CA VAL A 245 1.83 -11.84 -0.65
C VAL A 245 2.13 -13.23 -1.21
N ILE A 246 1.22 -14.18 -1.01
CA ILE A 246 1.38 -15.57 -1.45
C ILE A 246 1.47 -15.64 -2.97
N GLU A 247 0.61 -14.91 -3.67
CA GLU A 247 0.58 -14.88 -5.14
C GLU A 247 1.79 -14.14 -5.75
N SER A 248 2.35 -13.16 -5.05
CA SER A 248 3.60 -12.50 -5.46
C SER A 248 4.79 -13.43 -5.29
N LEU A 249 4.87 -14.17 -4.18
CA LEU A 249 5.95 -15.13 -3.95
C LEU A 249 5.96 -16.26 -4.98
N SER A 250 4.79 -16.72 -5.44
CA SER A 250 4.69 -17.79 -6.45
C SER A 250 5.15 -17.37 -7.84
N LYS A 251 5.19 -16.06 -8.12
CA LYS A 251 5.50 -15.49 -9.43
C LYS A 251 6.85 -14.80 -9.51
N GLU A 252 7.39 -14.36 -8.39
CA GLU A 252 8.58 -13.51 -8.36
C GLU A 252 9.57 -13.98 -7.30
N ILE A 253 10.69 -14.54 -7.77
CA ILE A 253 11.74 -15.12 -6.94
C ILE A 253 12.60 -14.05 -6.24
N ARG A 254 12.59 -12.80 -6.72
CA ARG A 254 13.32 -11.69 -6.06
C ARG A 254 12.73 -11.34 -4.70
N PHE A 255 11.44 -11.57 -4.47
CA PHE A 255 10.88 -11.52 -3.11
C PHE A 255 11.43 -12.71 -2.30
N ARG A 256 12.30 -12.42 -1.33
CA ARG A 256 13.02 -13.43 -0.54
C ARG A 256 12.23 -13.98 0.64
N CYS A 257 11.23 -13.26 1.12
CA CYS A 257 10.27 -13.75 2.11
C CYS A 257 8.96 -12.97 2.03
N GLY A 258 7.90 -13.55 2.61
CA GLY A 258 6.59 -12.93 2.70
C GLY A 258 6.04 -12.89 4.11
N ILE A 259 5.26 -11.84 4.42
CA ILE A 259 4.55 -11.72 5.69
C ILE A 259 3.08 -11.43 5.39
N ALA A 260 2.21 -12.38 5.73
CA ALA A 260 0.78 -12.31 5.47
C ALA A 260 0.04 -12.01 6.79
N LEU A 261 -0.44 -10.78 6.92
CA LEU A 261 -1.18 -10.30 8.08
C LEU A 261 -2.66 -10.64 7.90
N ASP A 262 -3.20 -11.53 8.73
CA ASP A 262 -4.60 -11.95 8.70
C ASP A 262 -5.09 -12.35 7.29
N ALA A 263 -4.33 -13.21 6.62
CA ALA A 263 -4.55 -13.47 5.20
C ALA A 263 -5.96 -13.99 4.90
N TRP A 264 -6.64 -13.38 3.93
CA TRP A 264 -7.90 -13.89 3.38
C TRP A 264 -7.60 -14.85 2.23
N MET A 265 -7.70 -16.15 2.45
CA MET A 265 -7.21 -17.18 1.52
C MET A 265 -8.20 -17.56 0.40
N LEU A 266 -9.39 -16.95 0.36
CA LEU A 266 -10.38 -17.18 -0.71
C LEU A 266 -9.81 -16.95 -2.14
N PRO A 267 -9.05 -15.87 -2.40
CA PRO A 267 -8.58 -15.51 -3.73
C PRO A 267 -7.43 -16.38 -4.27
N VAL A 268 -6.67 -17.05 -3.38
CA VAL A 268 -5.50 -17.84 -3.76
C VAL A 268 -5.94 -19.08 -4.55
N GLY A 269 -5.36 -19.25 -5.74
CA GLY A 269 -5.66 -20.36 -6.65
C GLY A 269 -5.11 -21.69 -6.17
N ASP A 270 -5.69 -22.81 -6.63
CA ASP A 270 -5.26 -24.15 -6.19
C ASP A 270 -3.83 -24.47 -6.67
N ASP A 271 -3.43 -23.95 -7.84
CA ASP A 271 -2.10 -24.12 -8.42
C ASP A 271 -1.00 -23.53 -7.52
N THR A 272 -1.28 -22.42 -6.83
CA THR A 272 -0.35 -21.74 -5.92
C THR A 272 0.04 -22.64 -4.73
N TYR A 273 -0.81 -23.60 -4.33
CA TYR A 273 -0.52 -24.52 -3.23
C TYR A 273 0.37 -25.69 -3.63
N GLN A 274 0.52 -26.00 -4.92
CA GLN A 274 1.19 -27.21 -5.41
C GLN A 274 2.71 -27.03 -5.63
N SER A 275 3.37 -26.26 -4.75
CA SER A 275 4.84 -26.03 -4.67
C SER A 275 5.39 -24.74 -5.32
N SER A 276 4.56 -23.74 -5.61
CA SER A 276 5.05 -22.48 -6.19
C SER A 276 5.72 -21.53 -5.18
N VAL A 277 5.41 -21.64 -3.89
CA VAL A 277 5.96 -20.77 -2.84
C VAL A 277 7.02 -21.51 -2.03
N GLN A 278 8.29 -21.23 -2.35
CA GLN A 278 9.48 -21.83 -1.73
C GLN A 278 10.12 -20.91 -0.68
N GLN A 279 9.81 -19.62 -0.74
CA GLN A 279 10.37 -18.62 0.14
C GLN A 279 9.76 -18.71 1.55
N PRO A 280 10.50 -18.31 2.60
CA PRO A 280 9.95 -18.18 3.94
C PRO A 280 8.68 -17.32 3.99
N LEU A 281 7.66 -17.82 4.68
CA LEU A 281 6.36 -17.17 4.78
C LEU A 281 5.90 -17.17 6.25
N LEU A 282 5.58 -15.98 6.77
CA LEU A 282 5.03 -15.80 8.10
C LEU A 282 3.56 -15.37 8.03
N PHE A 283 2.68 -16.14 8.64
CA PHE A 283 1.30 -15.76 8.92
C PHE A 283 1.20 -15.13 10.31
N ILE A 284 0.67 -13.91 10.40
CA ILE A 284 0.35 -13.23 11.66
C ILE A 284 -1.14 -13.00 11.69
N ASN A 285 -1.86 -13.76 12.51
CA ASN A 285 -3.32 -13.73 12.55
C ASN A 285 -3.83 -13.00 13.80
N SER A 286 -5.05 -12.44 13.73
CA SER A 286 -5.84 -12.07 14.90
C SER A 286 -6.76 -13.22 15.30
N GLU A 287 -7.06 -13.33 16.59
CA GLU A 287 -7.92 -14.39 17.13
C GLU A 287 -9.34 -14.36 16.54
N LYS A 288 -9.89 -13.15 16.31
CA LYS A 288 -11.31 -12.97 15.96
C LYS A 288 -11.63 -13.02 14.47
N PHE A 289 -10.64 -12.85 13.60
CA PHE A 289 -10.88 -12.83 12.14
C PHE A 289 -10.92 -14.24 11.51
N GLN A 290 -10.23 -15.22 12.10
CA GLN A 290 -9.98 -16.51 11.44
C GLN A 290 -11.12 -17.51 11.57
N TRP A 291 -11.29 -18.36 10.54
CA TRP A 291 -12.21 -19.51 10.55
C TRP A 291 -11.56 -20.77 9.97
N ALA A 292 -12.15 -21.94 10.24
CA ALA A 292 -11.53 -23.23 9.98
C ALA A 292 -11.08 -23.44 8.52
N SER A 293 -11.93 -23.13 7.53
CA SER A 293 -11.57 -23.33 6.12
C SER A 293 -10.49 -22.37 5.62
N ASN A 294 -10.38 -21.17 6.19
CA ASN A 294 -9.28 -20.24 5.90
C ASN A 294 -7.95 -20.77 6.43
N ILE A 295 -7.93 -21.23 7.68
CA ILE A 295 -6.74 -21.82 8.31
C ILE A 295 -6.30 -23.10 7.60
N LEU A 296 -7.25 -23.95 7.18
CA LEU A 296 -6.92 -25.14 6.39
C LEU A 296 -6.18 -24.79 5.10
N LYS A 297 -6.58 -23.71 4.42
CA LYS A 297 -5.85 -23.21 3.24
C LYS A 297 -4.44 -22.73 3.60
N MET A 298 -4.25 -21.97 4.68
CA MET A 298 -2.90 -21.58 5.13
C MET A 298 -2.02 -22.80 5.46
N LYS A 299 -2.61 -23.83 6.09
CA LYS A 299 -1.91 -25.07 6.43
C LYS A 299 -1.48 -25.87 5.20
N LYS A 300 -2.24 -25.83 4.10
CA LYS A 300 -1.82 -26.45 2.83
C LYS A 300 -0.50 -25.89 2.30
N LEU A 301 -0.21 -24.61 2.55
CA LEU A 301 1.09 -24.03 2.20
C LEU A 301 2.19 -24.48 3.16
N SER A 302 1.85 -24.70 4.43
CA SER A 302 2.79 -24.94 5.53
C SER A 302 3.15 -26.42 5.75
N SER A 303 2.41 -27.36 5.17
CA SER A 303 2.64 -28.79 5.37
C SER A 303 3.97 -29.21 4.76
N ASN A 304 4.96 -29.49 5.63
CA ASN A 304 6.31 -30.04 5.37
C ASN A 304 7.47 -29.05 5.27
N ASP A 305 7.28 -27.75 5.53
CA ASP A 305 8.35 -26.75 5.38
C ASP A 305 8.60 -25.95 6.67
N THR A 306 9.82 -26.05 7.21
CA THR A 306 10.24 -25.33 8.42
C THR A 306 10.36 -23.81 8.23
N ASN A 307 10.34 -23.34 6.97
CA ASN A 307 10.39 -21.93 6.63
C ASN A 307 9.03 -21.23 6.69
N LYS A 308 7.95 -21.96 7.03
CA LYS A 308 6.60 -21.44 7.10
C LYS A 308 6.13 -21.40 8.55
N LYS A 309 5.85 -20.20 9.06
CA LYS A 309 5.48 -19.95 10.45
C LYS A 309 4.11 -19.32 10.54
N MET A 310 3.41 -19.59 11.63
CA MET A 310 2.09 -19.02 11.91
C MET A 310 2.00 -18.67 13.39
N ILE A 311 1.59 -17.45 13.69
CA ILE A 311 1.31 -16.96 15.04
C ILE A 311 -0.06 -16.31 15.10
N THR A 312 -0.63 -16.20 16.30
CA THR A 312 -1.92 -15.54 16.53
C THR A 312 -1.80 -14.58 17.70
N ILE A 313 -2.20 -13.32 17.46
CA ILE A 313 -2.32 -12.28 18.47
C ILE A 313 -3.70 -12.44 19.12
N LYS A 314 -3.70 -12.59 20.45
CA LYS A 314 -4.90 -12.66 21.29
C LYS A 314 -5.35 -11.27 21.69
#